data_AF-A0A3P1YW04-F1
#
_entry.id   AF-A0A3P1YW04-F1
#
_cell.length_a   1.000
_cell.length_b   1.000
_cell.length_c   1.000
_cell.angle_alpha   90.00
_cell.angle_beta   90.00
_cell.angle_gamma   90.00
#
_symmetry.space_group_name_H-M   'P 1'
#
loop_
_entity.id
_entity.type
_entity.pdbx_description
1 polymer ?
#
loop_
_entity_poly.entity_id
_entity_poly.type
_entity_poly.pdbx_seq_one_letter_code
_entity_poly.pdbx_strand_id
1 'polypeptide(L)'
;MDRYVKKAIRSLYRKHVDPKREADPALFDGILQNFNKAVDVSVNSKKHGGFAHELRTNNEVYSAFRSHRMGRDMAAKMLDEDGKLKSFTKFREDVKPIADHHVKQWLETEYNTAVRRAHLAEKWKTYEDDLDIFPNLRWIESWAVQKDKEHFDFRNTIAPVNDPFWDAHRPGDRWGCKCGLEQTDEETNIPVSAGGKGGDPSPGLEENPAKTKRLFSDKGPFFPSSCASCPFASMLQAAKETDLTAARKKDCYNCPAAKQVIEKAKRPETWNTIETKAGRVRVSSLHGKNEMQENVEIASHLANKHKHEIDLLAKSDENKNADAYNHTLQCKQEFKRNVAGTANSIDTAIRYGKDQADDIVLDIRSDIPEGALSNAIKKRVKRSSNVKSIWIIKGEFDRLYTREEILSEDFKIQWD
;
A
#
# COMPACT_ATOMS: atom_id res chain seq x y z
N MET A 1 -4.74 5.09 -6.12
CA MET A 1 -5.90 5.37 -5.24
C MET A 1 -7.24 4.84 -5.71
N ASP A 2 -7.66 5.05 -6.97
CA ASP A 2 -8.99 4.62 -7.44
C ASP A 2 -9.31 3.12 -7.15
N ARG A 3 -8.34 2.22 -7.36
CA ARG A 3 -8.48 0.80 -7.01
C ARG A 3 -8.80 0.55 -5.53
N TYR A 4 -8.13 1.30 -4.64
CA TYR A 4 -8.26 1.16 -3.18
C TYR A 4 -9.64 1.62 -2.73
N VAL A 5 -10.12 2.74 -3.28
CA VAL A 5 -11.49 3.22 -3.07
C VAL A 5 -12.52 2.19 -3.52
N LYS A 6 -12.36 1.61 -4.72
CA LYS A 6 -13.28 0.57 -5.22
C LYS A 6 -13.32 -0.66 -4.31
N LYS A 7 -12.18 -1.08 -3.76
CA LYS A 7 -12.11 -2.19 -2.78
C LYS A 7 -12.76 -1.81 -1.45
N ALA A 8 -12.54 -0.61 -0.96
CA ALA A 8 -13.12 -0.11 0.28
C ALA A 8 -14.65 -0.03 0.21
N ILE A 9 -15.20 0.53 -0.87
CA ILE A 9 -16.66 0.59 -1.12
C ILE A 9 -17.28 -0.81 -1.04
N ARG A 10 -16.63 -1.82 -1.65
CA ARG A 10 -17.11 -3.22 -1.58
C ARG A 10 -17.00 -3.79 -0.16
N SER A 11 -15.89 -3.53 0.53
CA SER A 11 -15.64 -4.05 1.89
C SER A 11 -16.63 -3.48 2.91
N LEU A 12 -16.86 -2.16 2.85
CA LEU A 12 -17.86 -1.46 3.66
C LEU A 12 -19.27 -1.99 3.40
N TYR A 13 -19.68 -2.08 2.12
CA TYR A 13 -21.02 -2.54 1.77
C TYR A 13 -21.31 -3.97 2.22
N ARG A 14 -20.30 -4.85 2.14
CA ARG A 14 -20.38 -6.25 2.60
C ARG A 14 -20.13 -6.42 4.10
N LYS A 15 -19.98 -5.33 4.86
CA LYS A 15 -19.72 -5.34 6.30
C LYS A 15 -18.47 -6.14 6.71
N HIS A 16 -17.46 -6.19 5.83
CA HIS A 16 -16.18 -6.84 6.13
C HIS A 16 -15.28 -5.99 7.06
N VAL A 17 -15.64 -4.73 7.26
CA VAL A 17 -14.93 -3.75 8.09
C VAL A 17 -16.01 -3.01 8.89
N ASP A 18 -15.78 -2.78 10.19
CA ASP A 18 -16.61 -1.89 10.99
C ASP A 18 -16.11 -0.43 10.86
N PRO A 19 -16.76 0.44 10.06
CA PRO A 19 -16.31 1.82 9.84
C PRO A 19 -16.39 2.69 11.10
N LYS A 20 -17.01 2.22 12.19
CA LYS A 20 -17.02 2.95 13.46
C LYS A 20 -15.72 2.76 14.22
N ARG A 21 -15.06 1.59 14.09
CA ARG A 21 -13.96 1.16 14.96
C ARG A 21 -12.67 0.82 14.22
N GLU A 22 -12.72 0.62 12.91
CA GLU A 22 -11.62 0.09 12.11
C GLU A 22 -11.25 1.01 10.95
N ALA A 23 -9.96 1.04 10.63
CA ALA A 23 -9.48 1.60 9.36
C ALA A 23 -9.69 0.56 8.25
N ASP A 24 -10.30 0.95 7.13
CA ASP A 24 -10.44 0.05 5.98
C ASP A 24 -9.04 -0.29 5.43
N PRO A 25 -8.68 -1.58 5.32
CA PRO A 25 -7.36 -2.00 4.88
C PRO A 25 -6.94 -1.50 3.50
N ALA A 26 -7.88 -1.39 2.55
CA ALA A 26 -7.55 -0.92 1.21
C ALA A 26 -7.31 0.58 1.21
N LEU A 27 -8.11 1.37 1.94
CA LEU A 27 -7.85 2.80 2.11
C LEU A 27 -6.53 3.04 2.82
N PHE A 28 -6.28 2.30 3.91
CA PHE A 28 -5.03 2.36 4.67
C PHE A 28 -3.81 2.14 3.80
N ASP A 29 -3.78 1.03 3.04
CA ASP A 29 -2.66 0.70 2.16
C ASP A 29 -2.43 1.78 1.09
N GLY A 30 -3.50 2.23 0.42
CA GLY A 30 -3.39 3.28 -0.59
C GLY A 30 -2.89 4.61 -0.06
N ILE A 31 -3.34 5.02 1.12
CA ILE A 31 -2.94 6.26 1.78
C ILE A 31 -1.49 6.15 2.30
N LEU A 32 -1.14 5.04 2.95
CA LEU A 32 0.20 4.80 3.49
C LEU A 32 1.25 4.77 2.38
N GLN A 33 0.98 4.07 1.27
CA GLN A 33 1.87 4.05 0.10
C GLN A 33 2.12 5.47 -0.43
N ASN A 34 1.11 6.33 -0.41
CA ASN A 34 1.24 7.71 -0.88
C ASN A 34 2.21 8.51 0.01
N PHE A 35 2.08 8.41 1.32
CA PHE A 35 2.97 9.12 2.25
C PHE A 35 4.36 8.50 2.36
N ASN A 36 4.49 7.19 2.22
CA ASN A 36 5.80 6.54 2.16
C ASN A 36 6.54 6.94 0.88
N LYS A 37 5.84 7.06 -0.26
CA LYS A 37 6.43 7.65 -1.47
C LYS A 37 6.94 9.06 -1.25
N ALA A 38 6.25 9.89 -0.45
CA ALA A 38 6.72 11.23 -0.13
C ALA A 38 8.06 11.20 0.62
N VAL A 39 8.25 10.25 1.53
CA VAL A 39 9.55 10.00 2.20
C VAL A 39 10.60 9.52 1.18
N ASP A 40 10.25 8.56 0.34
CA ASP A 40 11.18 7.93 -0.62
C ASP A 40 11.76 8.93 -1.62
N VAL A 41 10.97 9.92 -2.06
CA VAL A 41 11.43 10.96 -3.01
C VAL A 41 12.16 12.11 -2.32
N SER A 42 12.11 12.19 -0.99
CA SER A 42 12.57 13.38 -0.24
C SER A 42 13.76 13.11 0.66
N VAL A 43 13.92 11.86 1.14
CA VAL A 43 14.94 11.47 2.10
C VAL A 43 15.94 10.53 1.42
N ASN A 44 17.23 10.82 1.56
CA ASN A 44 18.27 9.92 1.06
C ASN A 44 18.35 8.69 1.97
N SER A 45 17.54 7.68 1.70
CA SER A 45 17.45 6.47 2.53
C SER A 45 18.78 5.67 2.58
N LYS A 46 19.73 5.91 1.67
CA LYS A 46 21.07 5.31 1.75
C LYS A 46 21.92 5.97 2.85
N LYS A 47 21.79 7.30 3.02
CA LYS A 47 22.50 8.06 4.05
C LYS A 47 21.75 8.02 5.39
N HIS A 48 20.43 8.22 5.37
CA HIS A 48 19.59 8.37 6.57
C HIS A 48 18.47 7.31 6.65
N GLY A 49 18.84 6.03 6.49
CA GLY A 49 17.89 4.92 6.46
C GLY A 49 17.05 4.78 7.74
N GLY A 50 17.64 4.99 8.92
CA GLY A 50 16.93 4.97 10.20
C GLY A 50 15.87 6.08 10.30
N PHE A 51 16.23 7.30 9.91
CA PHE A 51 15.30 8.44 9.90
C PHE A 51 14.16 8.22 8.90
N ALA A 52 14.46 7.72 7.69
CA ALA A 52 13.44 7.36 6.70
C ALA A 52 12.50 6.27 7.24
N HIS A 53 13.03 5.30 8.00
CA HIS A 53 12.22 4.28 8.66
C HIS A 53 11.26 4.89 9.69
N GLU A 54 11.74 5.76 10.59
CA GLU A 54 10.91 6.43 11.60
C GLU A 54 9.78 7.26 10.97
N LEU A 55 10.07 8.01 9.91
CA LEU A 55 9.05 8.76 9.16
C LEU A 55 7.97 7.83 8.59
N ARG A 56 8.36 6.70 7.97
CA ARG A 56 7.42 5.72 7.43
C ARG A 56 6.58 5.06 8.53
N THR A 57 7.19 4.74 9.67
CA THR A 57 6.47 4.19 10.84
C THR A 57 5.43 5.17 11.37
N ASN A 58 5.78 6.45 11.50
CA ASN A 58 4.84 7.47 11.94
C ASN A 58 3.74 7.75 10.89
N ASN A 59 4.01 7.58 9.60
CA ASN A 59 2.98 7.67 8.55
C ASN A 59 1.88 6.60 8.72
N GLU A 60 2.16 5.45 9.34
CA GLU A 60 1.15 4.42 9.61
C GLU A 60 0.04 4.95 10.53
N VAL A 61 0.41 5.69 11.58
CA VAL A 61 -0.54 6.28 12.53
C VAL A 61 -1.45 7.28 11.81
N TYR A 62 -0.87 8.22 11.08
CA TYR A 62 -1.65 9.20 10.30
C TYR A 62 -2.59 8.50 9.31
N SER A 63 -2.07 7.51 8.58
CA SER A 63 -2.80 6.75 7.57
C SER A 63 -3.98 5.98 8.17
N ALA A 64 -3.84 5.41 9.36
CA ALA A 64 -4.93 4.72 10.04
C ALA A 64 -6.09 5.66 10.38
N PHE A 65 -5.82 6.81 11.01
CA PHE A 65 -6.86 7.79 11.34
C PHE A 65 -7.48 8.41 10.07
N ARG A 66 -6.65 8.75 9.07
CA ARG A 66 -7.12 9.29 7.79
C ARG A 66 -8.05 8.33 7.05
N SER A 67 -7.71 7.03 7.07
CA SER A 67 -8.47 5.97 6.40
C SER A 67 -9.75 5.63 7.13
N HIS A 68 -9.71 5.59 8.47
CA HIS A 68 -10.92 5.47 9.30
C HIS A 68 -11.88 6.60 9.02
N ARG A 69 -11.42 7.86 9.01
CA ARG A 69 -12.28 9.02 8.74
C ARG A 69 -12.95 8.91 7.38
N MET A 70 -12.17 8.60 6.34
CA MET A 70 -12.68 8.43 4.98
C MET A 70 -13.70 7.28 4.91
N GLY A 71 -13.38 6.12 5.50
CA GLY A 71 -14.28 4.97 5.54
C GLY A 71 -15.61 5.28 6.26
N ARG A 72 -15.56 6.06 7.34
CA ARG A 72 -16.74 6.53 8.07
C ARG A 72 -17.59 7.51 7.24
N ASP A 73 -16.96 8.48 6.58
CA ASP A 73 -17.65 9.44 5.73
C ASP A 73 -18.34 8.72 4.54
N MET A 74 -17.69 7.69 3.98
CA MET A 74 -18.30 6.81 2.97
C MET A 74 -19.47 6.00 3.55
N ALA A 75 -19.27 5.33 4.69
CA ALA A 75 -20.28 4.49 5.32
C ALA A 75 -21.55 5.26 5.71
N ALA A 76 -21.43 6.56 6.02
CA ALA A 76 -22.57 7.44 6.29
C ALA A 76 -23.54 7.57 5.10
N LYS A 77 -23.15 7.17 3.89
CA LYS A 77 -24.02 7.15 2.70
C LYS A 77 -24.73 5.81 2.48
N MET A 78 -24.49 4.78 3.30
CA MET A 78 -25.04 3.42 3.09
C MET A 78 -26.55 3.33 3.30
N LEU A 79 -27.10 4.12 4.22
CA LEU A 79 -28.52 4.12 4.54
C LEU A 79 -29.25 5.26 3.81
N ASP A 80 -30.50 5.03 3.44
CA ASP A 80 -31.43 6.07 3.00
C ASP A 80 -32.06 6.81 4.19
N GLU A 81 -32.98 7.73 3.90
CA GLU A 81 -33.66 8.57 4.89
C GLU A 81 -34.52 7.75 5.88
N ASP A 82 -35.00 6.58 5.46
CA ASP A 82 -35.78 5.65 6.29
C ASP A 82 -34.88 4.70 7.10
N GLY A 83 -33.55 4.83 7.00
CA GLY A 83 -32.59 3.94 7.64
C GLY A 83 -32.44 2.58 6.96
N LYS A 84 -32.97 2.40 5.75
CA LYS A 84 -32.84 1.15 4.98
C LYS A 84 -31.55 1.15 4.16
N LEU A 85 -30.99 -0.04 3.95
CA LEU A 85 -29.76 -0.21 3.18
C LEU A 85 -30.03 0.07 1.70
N LYS A 86 -29.30 1.03 1.12
CA LYS A 86 -29.36 1.34 -0.32
C LYS A 86 -28.82 0.18 -1.16
N SER A 87 -29.20 0.11 -2.43
CA SER A 87 -28.56 -0.80 -3.40
C SER A 87 -27.07 -0.47 -3.55
N PHE A 88 -26.25 -1.47 -3.91
CA PHE A 88 -24.81 -1.27 -4.10
C PHE A 88 -24.51 -0.20 -5.16
N THR A 89 -25.29 -0.16 -6.24
CA THR A 89 -25.16 0.84 -7.30
C THR A 89 -25.39 2.25 -6.76
N LYS A 90 -26.50 2.46 -6.03
CA LYS A 90 -26.84 3.78 -5.47
C LYS A 90 -25.84 4.23 -4.40
N PHE A 91 -25.42 3.32 -3.53
CA PHE A 91 -24.36 3.59 -2.55
C PHE A 91 -23.05 4.04 -3.24
N ARG A 92 -22.61 3.34 -4.29
CA ARG A 92 -21.41 3.67 -5.05
C ARG A 92 -21.50 5.07 -5.68
N GLU A 93 -22.66 5.44 -6.21
CA GLU A 93 -22.91 6.76 -6.79
C GLU A 93 -22.84 7.86 -5.72
N ASP A 94 -23.51 7.67 -4.59
CA ASP A 94 -23.56 8.65 -3.50
C ASP A 94 -22.19 8.85 -2.81
N VAL A 95 -21.32 7.84 -2.84
CA VAL A 95 -19.95 7.91 -2.33
C VAL A 95 -18.99 8.62 -3.30
N LYS A 96 -19.29 8.68 -4.60
CA LYS A 96 -18.36 9.22 -5.61
C LYS A 96 -17.88 10.65 -5.28
N PRO A 97 -18.73 11.61 -4.89
CA PRO A 97 -18.27 12.95 -4.53
C PRO A 97 -17.34 12.98 -3.31
N ILE A 98 -17.62 12.12 -2.31
CA ILE A 98 -16.79 11.96 -1.10
C ILE A 98 -15.41 11.41 -1.50
N ALA A 99 -15.39 10.36 -2.32
CA ALA A 99 -14.16 9.77 -2.83
C ALA A 99 -13.36 10.79 -3.67
N ASP A 100 -14.01 11.49 -4.60
CA ASP A 100 -13.35 12.49 -5.45
C ASP A 100 -12.72 13.61 -4.61
N HIS A 101 -13.44 14.14 -3.60
CA HIS A 101 -12.91 15.20 -2.74
C HIS A 101 -11.74 14.72 -1.87
N HIS A 102 -11.91 13.59 -1.17
CA HIS A 102 -10.84 13.04 -0.33
C HIS A 102 -9.60 12.62 -1.13
N VAL A 103 -9.75 12.11 -2.35
CA VAL A 103 -8.65 11.52 -3.11
C VAL A 103 -8.01 12.48 -4.09
N LYS A 104 -8.76 13.36 -4.75
CA LYS A 104 -8.18 14.27 -5.73
C LYS A 104 -7.65 15.53 -5.06
N GLN A 105 -8.48 16.23 -4.31
CA GLN A 105 -8.10 17.55 -3.78
C GLN A 105 -7.29 17.45 -2.49
N TRP A 106 -7.79 16.69 -1.52
CA TRP A 106 -7.13 16.62 -0.21
C TRP A 106 -5.84 15.82 -0.27
N LEU A 107 -5.89 14.60 -0.81
CA LEU A 107 -4.71 13.73 -0.82
C LEU A 107 -3.54 14.31 -1.64
N GLU A 108 -3.80 15.07 -2.71
CA GLU A 108 -2.76 15.78 -3.45
C GLU A 108 -2.11 16.87 -2.58
N THR A 109 -2.92 17.68 -1.90
CA THR A 109 -2.43 18.70 -0.97
C THR A 109 -1.65 18.07 0.18
N GLU A 110 -2.17 17.00 0.78
CA GLU A 110 -1.51 16.21 1.83
C GLU A 110 -0.18 15.64 1.35
N TYR A 111 -0.13 15.04 0.16
CA TYR A 111 1.09 14.49 -0.43
C TYR A 111 2.15 15.57 -0.67
N ASN A 112 1.78 16.68 -1.29
CA ASN A 112 2.71 17.77 -1.58
C ASN A 112 3.27 18.38 -0.29
N THR A 113 2.44 18.54 0.74
CA THR A 113 2.89 18.94 2.09
C THR A 113 3.83 17.91 2.69
N ALA A 114 3.51 16.61 2.60
CA ALA A 114 4.36 15.53 3.11
C ALA A 114 5.75 15.52 2.44
N VAL A 115 5.81 15.65 1.11
CA VAL A 115 7.08 15.75 0.35
C VAL A 115 7.90 16.93 0.85
N ARG A 116 7.29 18.11 0.93
CA ARG A 116 7.98 19.34 1.36
C ARG A 116 8.54 19.20 2.76
N ARG A 117 7.73 18.68 3.69
CA ARG A 117 8.10 18.51 5.10
C ARG A 117 9.17 17.44 5.28
N ALA A 118 9.09 16.32 4.57
CA ALA A 118 10.12 15.28 4.57
C ALA A 118 11.46 15.82 4.04
N HIS A 119 11.43 16.57 2.94
CA HIS A 119 12.63 17.16 2.34
C HIS A 119 13.28 18.21 3.26
N LEU A 120 12.49 19.09 3.88
CA LEU A 120 13.03 20.06 4.84
C LEU A 120 13.60 19.38 6.09
N ALA A 121 12.96 18.32 6.56
CA ALA A 121 13.45 17.56 7.70
C ALA A 121 14.76 16.81 7.39
N GLU A 122 14.92 16.35 6.14
CA GLU A 122 16.18 15.81 5.66
C GLU A 122 17.28 16.88 5.58
N LYS A 123 16.98 18.05 5.01
CA LYS A 123 17.95 19.17 5.00
C LYS A 123 18.38 19.58 6.40
N TRP A 124 17.48 19.46 7.38
CA TRP A 124 17.81 19.73 8.78
C TRP A 124 18.96 18.89 9.31
N LYS A 125 19.18 17.68 8.78
CA LYS A 125 20.34 16.84 9.14
C LYS A 125 21.64 17.46 8.69
N THR A 126 21.68 17.98 7.46
CA THR A 126 22.82 18.78 7.00
C THR A 126 22.98 20.04 7.84
N TYR A 127 21.87 20.67 8.26
CA TYR A 127 21.94 21.87 9.10
C TYR A 127 22.58 21.61 10.46
N GLU A 128 22.29 20.44 11.04
CA GLU A 128 22.90 19.97 12.29
C GLU A 128 24.38 19.57 12.09
N ASP A 129 24.72 18.94 10.96
CA ASP A 129 26.08 18.50 10.63
C ASP A 129 27.04 19.69 10.43
N ASP A 130 26.57 20.77 9.79
CA ASP A 130 27.39 21.92 9.37
C ASP A 130 27.34 23.11 10.35
N LEU A 131 26.95 22.87 11.61
CA LEU A 131 26.76 23.93 12.63
C LEU A 131 28.01 24.77 12.90
N ASP A 132 29.19 24.19 12.76
CA ASP A 132 30.48 24.85 12.98
C ASP A 132 30.86 25.83 11.86
N ILE A 133 30.30 25.65 10.67
CA ILE A 133 30.57 26.48 9.49
C ILE A 133 29.41 27.46 9.24
N PHE A 134 28.17 26.99 9.32
CA PHE A 134 26.96 27.77 9.07
C PHE A 134 25.95 27.59 10.22
N PRO A 135 26.11 28.35 11.32
CA PRO A 135 25.32 28.18 12.54
C PRO A 135 23.87 28.67 12.42
N ASN A 136 23.55 29.46 11.40
CA ASN A 136 22.26 30.13 11.25
C ASN A 136 21.49 29.60 10.02
N LEU A 137 20.16 29.72 10.08
CA LEU A 137 19.25 29.45 8.96
C LEU A 137 18.60 30.74 8.51
N ARG A 138 18.45 30.91 7.18
CA ARG A 138 17.66 31.97 6.57
C ARG A 138 16.35 31.41 6.00
N TRP A 139 15.24 32.06 6.32
CA TRP A 139 13.95 31.83 5.66
C TRP A 139 13.95 32.37 4.24
N ILE A 140 13.83 31.46 3.26
CA ILE A 140 13.79 31.79 1.83
C ILE A 140 12.36 31.95 1.35
N GLU A 141 12.12 33.05 0.64
CA GLU A 141 10.82 33.38 0.09
C GLU A 141 10.31 32.29 -0.89
N SER A 142 8.98 32.10 -0.86
CA SER A 142 8.27 31.23 -1.80
C SER A 142 8.28 31.78 -3.24
N TRP A 143 8.56 30.91 -4.21
CA TRP A 143 8.35 31.17 -5.64
C TRP A 143 6.89 31.02 -6.11
N ALA A 144 5.94 30.89 -5.18
CA ALA A 144 4.52 30.75 -5.52
C ALA A 144 3.96 32.02 -6.18
N VAL A 145 3.08 31.85 -7.16
CA VAL A 145 2.33 32.94 -7.80
C VAL A 145 1.44 33.66 -6.79
N GLN A 146 0.74 32.90 -5.94
CA GLN A 146 -0.02 33.42 -4.81
C GLN A 146 0.75 33.13 -3.53
N LYS A 147 1.33 34.16 -2.93
CA LYS A 147 2.13 34.07 -1.71
C LYS A 147 1.23 34.21 -0.49
N ASP A 148 1.43 33.36 0.52
CA ASP A 148 0.71 33.47 1.79
C ASP A 148 1.12 34.79 2.47
N LYS A 149 0.12 35.62 2.78
CA LYS A 149 0.29 36.93 3.43
C LYS A 149 0.88 36.79 4.83
N GLU A 150 0.56 35.69 5.51
CA GLU A 150 1.00 35.46 6.89
C GLU A 150 2.49 35.10 7.00
N HIS A 151 3.14 34.68 5.90
CA HIS A 151 4.58 34.41 5.86
C HIS A 151 5.40 35.57 5.27
N PHE A 152 4.83 36.75 5.00
CA PHE A 152 5.62 37.89 4.50
C PHE A 152 6.61 38.39 5.54
N ASP A 153 6.20 38.43 6.80
CA ASP A 153 7.00 39.01 7.90
C ASP A 153 8.20 38.12 8.28
N PHE A 154 8.15 36.82 7.95
CA PHE A 154 9.23 35.87 8.24
C PHE A 154 10.31 35.80 7.14
N ARG A 155 10.14 36.51 6.03
CA ARG A 155 11.11 36.44 4.91
C ARG A 155 12.44 37.03 5.32
N ASN A 156 13.52 36.35 4.93
CA ASN A 156 14.88 36.72 5.29
C ASN A 156 15.13 36.77 6.80
N THR A 157 14.25 36.17 7.63
CA THR A 157 14.56 35.90 9.03
C THR A 157 15.73 34.93 9.11
N ILE A 158 16.74 35.34 9.86
CA ILE A 158 17.97 34.63 10.15
C ILE A 158 18.00 34.35 11.65
N ALA A 159 18.04 33.08 12.01
CA ALA A 159 18.11 32.64 13.40
C ALA A 159 19.00 31.40 13.53
N PRO A 160 19.64 31.16 14.68
CA PRO A 160 20.44 29.95 14.91
C PRO A 160 19.64 28.69 14.61
N VAL A 161 20.26 27.62 14.12
CA VAL A 161 19.57 26.35 13.76
C VAL A 161 18.70 25.81 14.92
N ASN A 162 19.14 26.02 16.17
CA ASN A 162 18.47 25.55 17.38
C ASN A 162 17.56 26.59 18.05
N ASP A 163 17.30 27.73 17.39
CA ASP A 163 16.48 28.79 17.95
C ASP A 163 15.00 28.37 18.13
N PRO A 164 14.33 28.74 19.24
CA PRO A 164 12.91 28.47 19.46
C PRO A 164 12.00 29.02 18.36
N PHE A 165 12.42 30.04 17.62
CA PHE A 165 11.71 30.54 16.45
C PHE A 165 11.39 29.41 15.47
N TRP A 166 12.35 28.53 15.17
CA TRP A 166 12.15 27.42 14.23
C TRP A 166 11.20 26.33 14.74
N ASP A 167 10.96 26.26 16.04
CA ASP A 167 9.96 25.37 16.63
C ASP A 167 8.55 25.96 16.52
N ALA A 168 8.42 27.27 16.65
CA ALA A 168 7.15 27.99 16.51
C ALA A 168 6.75 28.21 15.05
N HIS A 169 7.69 28.64 14.19
CA HIS A 169 7.46 29.02 12.80
C HIS A 169 8.59 28.49 11.92
N ARG A 170 8.23 27.79 10.84
CA ARG A 170 9.22 27.29 9.86
C ARG A 170 8.54 26.94 8.55
N PRO A 171 9.25 26.97 7.42
CA PRO A 171 8.66 26.53 6.16
C PRO A 171 8.05 25.12 6.24
N GLY A 172 6.88 24.97 5.63
CA GLY A 172 6.10 23.71 5.66
C GLY A 172 5.16 23.57 6.86
N ASP A 173 5.02 24.57 7.72
CA ASP A 173 4.05 24.64 8.82
C ASP A 173 2.61 25.05 8.39
N ARG A 174 2.41 25.43 7.12
CA ARG A 174 1.09 25.74 6.54
C ARG A 174 0.83 24.99 5.24
N TRP A 175 -0.45 24.72 4.96
CA TRP A 175 -0.87 24.03 3.74
C TRP A 175 -0.48 24.81 2.49
N GLY A 176 0.15 24.14 1.51
CA GLY A 176 0.59 24.78 0.28
C GLY A 176 1.82 25.69 0.41
N CYS A 177 2.47 25.73 1.58
CA CYS A 177 3.68 26.53 1.79
C CYS A 177 4.81 26.09 0.83
N LYS A 178 5.37 27.06 0.10
CA LYS A 178 6.51 26.86 -0.79
C LYS A 178 7.79 27.60 -0.38
N CYS A 179 7.86 28.09 0.85
CA CYS A 179 9.05 28.75 1.42
C CYS A 179 10.19 27.77 1.71
N GLY A 180 11.44 28.20 1.63
CA GLY A 180 12.62 27.36 1.84
C GLY A 180 13.43 27.73 3.07
N LEU A 181 14.43 26.91 3.38
CA LEU A 181 15.50 27.23 4.32
C LEU A 181 16.85 27.05 3.65
N GLU A 182 17.78 27.93 4.01
CA GLU A 182 19.17 27.95 3.58
C GLU A 182 20.05 28.18 4.81
N GLN A 183 21.22 27.55 4.84
CA GLN A 183 22.21 27.79 5.90
C GLN A 183 23.05 29.01 5.58
N THR A 184 23.47 29.73 6.62
CA THR A 184 24.28 30.94 6.50
C THR A 184 25.09 31.18 7.77
N ASP A 185 26.16 31.94 7.63
CA ASP A 185 27.00 32.50 8.69
C ASP A 185 26.68 33.97 8.98
N GLU A 186 25.70 34.55 8.28
CA GLU A 186 25.25 35.92 8.50
C GLU A 186 24.62 36.15 9.87
N GLU A 187 24.64 37.41 10.32
CA GLU A 187 24.08 37.81 11.61
C GLU A 187 22.57 37.54 11.73
N THR A 188 22.14 37.17 12.93
CA THR A 188 20.74 36.86 13.24
C THR A 188 19.87 38.12 13.21
N ASN A 189 18.65 38.03 12.67
CA ASN A 189 17.73 39.17 12.54
C ASN A 189 16.25 38.77 12.77
N ILE A 190 15.96 38.13 13.90
CA ILE A 190 14.59 37.69 14.23
C ILE A 190 13.65 38.91 14.32
N PRO A 191 12.60 38.99 13.48
CA PRO A 191 11.70 40.14 13.48
C PRO A 191 10.90 40.19 14.78
N VAL A 192 10.71 41.39 15.34
CA VAL A 192 9.94 41.60 16.59
C VAL A 192 8.49 41.12 16.45
N SER A 193 7.94 41.12 15.23
CA SER A 193 6.61 40.58 14.91
C SER A 193 6.50 39.06 15.01
N ALA A 194 7.61 38.32 15.13
CA ALA A 194 7.61 36.87 15.35
C ALA A 194 6.94 36.43 16.66
N GLY A 195 6.74 37.35 17.62
CA GLY A 195 5.94 37.11 18.83
C GLY A 195 4.49 37.62 18.74
N GLY A 196 4.05 38.16 17.59
CA GLY A 196 2.74 38.76 17.37
C GLY A 196 1.67 37.78 16.89
N LYS A 197 0.41 38.22 16.81
CA LYS A 197 -0.70 37.40 16.27
C LYS A 197 -0.62 37.31 14.74
N GLY A 198 -0.30 36.14 14.20
CA GLY A 198 -0.31 35.84 12.75
C GLY A 198 0.82 34.89 12.35
N GLY A 199 0.61 34.04 11.33
CA GLY A 199 1.63 33.07 10.89
C GLY A 199 1.67 31.78 11.70
N ASP A 200 0.62 31.50 12.48
CA ASP A 200 0.51 30.24 13.23
C ASP A 200 0.51 29.04 12.28
N PRO A 201 1.17 27.93 12.68
CA PRO A 201 1.09 26.68 11.95
C PRO A 201 -0.36 26.21 11.77
N SER A 202 -0.65 25.62 10.60
CA SER A 202 -1.93 24.94 10.38
C SER A 202 -2.05 23.74 11.32
N PRO A 203 -3.26 23.42 11.84
CA PRO A 203 -3.46 22.26 12.69
C PRO A 203 -2.95 20.97 12.04
N GLY A 204 -2.05 20.24 12.73
CA GLY A 204 -1.40 19.06 12.19
C GLY A 204 0.00 19.31 11.62
N LEU A 205 0.42 20.58 11.47
CA LEU A 205 1.71 20.96 10.87
C LEU A 205 2.65 21.70 11.84
N GLU A 206 2.24 21.86 13.10
CA GLU A 206 2.97 22.61 14.13
C GLU A 206 4.23 21.93 14.66
N GLU A 207 4.41 20.63 14.44
CA GLU A 207 5.61 19.89 14.85
C GLU A 207 6.72 19.94 13.80
N ASN A 208 7.99 19.96 14.24
CA ASN A 208 9.14 19.89 13.34
C ASN A 208 9.47 18.42 13.03
N PRO A 209 9.26 17.93 11.79
CA PRO A 209 9.52 16.53 11.48
C PRO A 209 10.99 16.11 11.64
N ALA A 210 11.95 17.05 11.59
CA ALA A 210 13.36 16.75 11.91
C ALA A 210 13.53 16.29 13.37
N LYS A 211 12.73 16.87 14.27
CA LYS A 211 12.73 16.59 15.71
C LYS A 211 11.77 15.46 16.06
N THR A 212 10.53 15.49 15.57
CA THR A 212 9.47 14.55 15.98
C THR A 212 9.38 13.31 15.09
N LYS A 213 9.98 13.33 13.90
CA LYS A 213 9.91 12.26 12.89
C LYS A 213 8.46 12.04 12.42
N ARG A 214 7.60 13.05 12.58
CA ARG A 214 6.18 13.00 12.20
C ARG A 214 5.91 14.08 11.14
N LEU A 215 5.49 13.65 9.95
CA LEU A 215 5.11 14.58 8.89
C LEU A 215 3.85 15.37 9.25
N PHE A 216 2.95 14.77 10.02
CA PHE A 216 1.76 15.39 10.55
C PHE A 216 1.70 15.12 12.05
N SER A 217 1.23 16.07 12.85
CA SER A 217 0.96 15.85 14.27
C SER A 217 -0.42 15.25 14.48
N ASP A 218 -0.69 14.82 15.71
CA ASP A 218 -2.02 14.36 16.09
C ASP A 218 -3.03 15.50 16.31
N LYS A 219 -2.67 16.77 16.11
CA LYS A 219 -3.63 17.90 16.15
C LYS A 219 -4.34 18.14 14.80
N GLY A 220 -4.02 17.34 13.78
CA GLY A 220 -4.65 17.41 12.47
C GLY A 220 -6.13 16.99 12.45
N PRO A 221 -6.85 17.28 11.36
CA PRO A 221 -8.32 17.15 11.29
C PRO A 221 -8.85 15.70 11.33
N PHE A 222 -7.99 14.70 11.16
CA PHE A 222 -8.37 13.29 11.17
C PHE A 222 -8.29 12.64 12.55
N PHE A 223 -7.60 13.29 13.49
CA PHE A 223 -7.43 12.79 14.84
C PHE A 223 -8.58 13.24 15.74
N PRO A 224 -8.92 12.47 16.78
CA PRO A 224 -9.93 12.88 17.74
C PRO A 224 -9.45 14.06 18.58
N SER A 225 -10.36 14.90 19.07
CA SER A 225 -10.00 16.01 19.96
C SER A 225 -9.44 15.52 21.30
N SER A 226 -9.84 14.34 21.77
CA SER A 226 -9.35 13.72 23.01
C SER A 226 -9.51 12.19 22.96
N CYS A 227 -8.94 11.48 23.94
CA CYS A 227 -9.12 10.03 24.04
C CYS A 227 -10.60 9.64 24.23
N ALA A 228 -11.41 10.48 24.88
CA ALA A 228 -12.84 10.24 25.08
C ALA A 228 -13.66 10.28 23.77
N SER A 229 -13.22 11.05 22.77
CA SER A 229 -13.84 11.11 21.44
C SER A 229 -13.18 10.18 20.41
N CYS A 230 -12.21 9.36 20.83
CA CYS A 230 -11.42 8.53 19.94
C CYS A 230 -12.24 7.36 19.35
N PRO A 231 -12.29 7.20 18.01
CA PRO A 231 -13.00 6.08 17.41
C PRO A 231 -12.36 4.72 17.71
N PHE A 232 -11.06 4.72 18.05
CA PHE A 232 -10.31 3.51 18.40
C PHE A 232 -10.35 3.21 19.90
N ALA A 233 -11.09 3.98 20.70
CA ALA A 233 -11.13 3.82 22.16
C ALA A 233 -11.55 2.40 22.60
N SER A 234 -12.41 1.73 21.82
CA SER A 234 -12.80 0.34 22.09
C SER A 234 -11.61 -0.65 22.09
N MET A 235 -10.54 -0.36 21.33
CA MET A 235 -9.33 -1.18 21.32
C MET A 235 -8.47 -0.99 22.56
N LEU A 236 -8.63 0.13 23.29
CA LEU A 236 -7.91 0.36 24.55
C LEU A 236 -8.36 -0.66 25.62
N GLN A 237 -9.66 -0.99 25.64
CA GLN A 237 -10.19 -2.04 26.51
C GLN A 237 -9.62 -3.42 26.15
N ALA A 238 -9.52 -3.74 24.85
CA ALA A 238 -8.89 -4.97 24.36
C ALA A 238 -7.39 -5.03 24.67
N ALA A 239 -6.71 -3.88 24.69
CA ALA A 239 -5.31 -3.73 25.10
C ALA A 239 -5.11 -3.82 26.63
N LYS A 240 -6.18 -4.01 27.42
CA LYS A 240 -6.17 -3.98 28.90
C LYS A 240 -5.61 -2.67 29.47
N GLU A 241 -5.80 -1.56 28.77
CA GLU A 241 -5.34 -0.26 29.25
C GLU A 241 -6.33 0.29 30.29
N THR A 242 -5.83 0.60 31.49
CA THR A 242 -6.66 0.92 32.67
C THR A 242 -7.02 2.39 32.82
N ASP A 243 -6.34 3.30 32.12
CA ASP A 243 -6.64 4.74 32.15
C ASP A 243 -7.28 5.22 30.83
N LEU A 244 -8.61 5.22 30.85
CA LEU A 244 -9.48 5.73 29.77
C LEU A 244 -10.09 7.09 30.12
N THR A 245 -9.61 7.73 31.19
CA THR A 245 -10.23 8.94 31.71
C THR A 245 -9.97 10.13 30.79
N ALA A 246 -10.83 11.16 30.88
CA ALA A 246 -10.65 12.43 30.18
C ALA A 246 -9.33 13.16 30.55
N ALA A 247 -8.63 12.71 31.59
CA ALA A 247 -7.34 13.24 32.04
C ALA A 247 -6.14 12.66 31.28
N ARG A 248 -6.31 11.57 30.50
CA ARG A 248 -5.21 11.01 29.70
C ARG A 248 -4.75 12.02 28.65
N LYS A 249 -3.47 12.40 28.73
CA LYS A 249 -2.83 13.22 27.69
C LYS A 249 -2.85 12.48 26.37
N LYS A 250 -3.41 13.12 25.34
CA LYS A 250 -3.47 12.57 23.98
C LYS A 250 -2.06 12.47 23.40
N ASP A 251 -1.72 11.26 22.95
CA ASP A 251 -0.54 10.96 22.15
C ASP A 251 -0.89 9.79 21.23
N CYS A 252 -1.46 10.11 20.06
CA CYS A 252 -1.98 9.09 19.16
C CYS A 252 -0.87 8.22 18.54
N TYR A 253 0.36 8.73 18.48
CA TYR A 253 1.51 8.05 17.87
C TYR A 253 2.10 6.97 18.76
N ASN A 254 1.96 7.10 20.08
CA ASN A 254 2.39 6.08 21.04
C ASN A 254 1.21 5.28 21.64
N CYS A 255 0.02 5.37 21.03
CA CYS A 255 -1.21 4.78 21.55
C CYS A 255 -1.36 3.29 21.22
N PRO A 256 -1.57 2.38 22.22
CA PRO A 256 -1.78 0.96 21.97
C PRO A 256 -2.98 0.64 21.08
N ALA A 257 -4.08 1.39 21.21
CA ALA A 257 -5.24 1.21 20.33
C ALA A 257 -4.96 1.55 18.87
N ALA A 258 -4.24 2.66 18.62
CA ALA A 258 -3.84 3.02 17.27
C ALA A 258 -2.96 1.91 16.67
N LYS A 259 -2.01 1.38 17.44
CA LYS A 259 -1.18 0.23 17.05
C LYS A 259 -2.02 -0.99 16.67
N GLN A 260 -3.00 -1.39 17.48
CA GLN A 260 -3.87 -2.52 17.15
C GLN A 260 -4.69 -2.30 15.87
N VAL A 261 -5.19 -1.09 15.64
CA VAL A 261 -5.91 -0.75 14.41
C VAL A 261 -4.98 -0.81 13.20
N ILE A 262 -3.76 -0.30 13.32
CA ILE A 262 -2.73 -0.39 12.28
C ILE A 262 -2.43 -1.85 11.95
N GLU A 263 -2.17 -2.69 12.94
CA GLU A 263 -1.87 -4.12 12.72
C GLU A 263 -3.05 -4.87 12.07
N LYS A 264 -4.28 -4.54 12.47
CA LYS A 264 -5.49 -5.08 11.82
C LYS A 264 -5.64 -4.58 10.38
N ALA A 265 -5.31 -3.31 10.12
CA ALA A 265 -5.42 -2.69 8.82
C ALA A 265 -4.32 -3.15 7.85
N LYS A 266 -3.12 -3.47 8.36
CA LYS A 266 -1.96 -3.88 7.58
C LYS A 266 -2.17 -5.14 6.74
N ARG A 267 -3.24 -5.93 6.97
CA ARG A 267 -3.52 -7.22 6.29
C ARG A 267 -2.22 -7.90 5.84
N PRO A 268 -1.27 -8.17 6.75
CA PRO A 268 -0.01 -8.76 6.36
C PRO A 268 -0.33 -10.01 5.54
N GLU A 269 0.27 -10.14 4.37
CA GLU A 269 0.17 -11.38 3.62
C GLU A 269 0.70 -12.49 4.52
N THR A 270 -0.18 -13.41 4.91
CA THR A 270 0.18 -14.56 5.73
C THR A 270 0.19 -15.78 4.83
N TRP A 271 1.07 -16.73 5.13
CA TRP A 271 1.24 -17.93 4.33
C TRP A 271 0.75 -19.15 5.09
N ASN A 272 -0.23 -19.84 4.52
CA ASN A 272 -0.74 -21.10 5.06
C ASN A 272 0.00 -22.26 4.38
N THR A 273 0.62 -23.13 5.16
CA THR A 273 1.28 -24.34 4.61
C THR A 273 0.24 -25.43 4.42
N ILE A 274 0.23 -26.06 3.25
CA ILE A 274 -0.59 -27.22 2.94
C ILE A 274 0.19 -28.48 3.29
N GLU A 275 -0.47 -29.45 3.91
CA GLU A 275 0.13 -30.74 4.24
C GLU A 275 0.39 -31.54 2.96
N THR A 276 1.67 -31.89 2.72
CA THR A 276 2.13 -32.68 1.58
C THR A 276 2.98 -33.85 2.07
N LYS A 277 2.93 -34.98 1.36
CA LYS A 277 3.76 -36.18 1.62
C LYS A 277 5.24 -35.92 1.34
N ALA A 278 5.52 -35.05 0.37
CA ALA A 278 6.87 -34.59 0.03
C ALA A 278 6.80 -33.17 -0.56
N GLY A 279 7.94 -32.48 -0.63
CA GLY A 279 7.99 -31.08 -1.05
C GLY A 279 7.26 -30.15 -0.06
N ARG A 280 6.95 -28.93 -0.50
CA ARG A 280 6.26 -27.92 0.32
C ARG A 280 5.32 -27.10 -0.54
N VAL A 281 4.08 -26.90 -0.09
CA VAL A 281 3.15 -25.94 -0.68
C VAL A 281 2.73 -24.90 0.35
N ARG A 282 2.86 -23.61 0.02
CA ARG A 282 2.26 -22.53 0.81
C ARG A 282 1.27 -21.73 -0.02
N VAL A 283 0.25 -21.20 0.64
CA VAL A 283 -0.80 -20.39 0.02
C VAL A 283 -0.83 -19.03 0.68
N SER A 284 -0.71 -17.98 -0.13
CA SER A 284 -0.94 -16.61 0.29
C SER A 284 -2.38 -16.42 0.80
N SER A 285 -2.56 -15.72 1.92
CA SER A 285 -3.89 -15.31 2.42
C SER A 285 -4.63 -14.38 1.45
N LEU A 286 -3.94 -13.87 0.44
CA LEU A 286 -4.45 -13.02 -0.63
C LEU A 286 -4.60 -13.77 -1.97
N HIS A 287 -4.43 -15.10 -2.00
CA HIS A 287 -4.63 -15.91 -3.20
C HIS A 287 -6.11 -15.90 -3.65
N GLY A 288 -6.34 -16.12 -4.95
CA GLY A 288 -7.68 -16.05 -5.54
C GLY A 288 -8.61 -17.17 -5.04
N LYS A 289 -9.61 -16.83 -4.21
CA LYS A 289 -10.53 -17.82 -3.61
C LYS A 289 -11.23 -18.76 -4.61
N ASN A 290 -11.51 -18.28 -5.83
CA ASN A 290 -12.23 -19.06 -6.84
C ASN A 290 -11.35 -20.15 -7.49
N GLU A 291 -10.04 -19.94 -7.55
CA GLU A 291 -9.07 -20.85 -8.20
C GLU A 291 -8.23 -21.61 -7.16
N MET A 292 -8.36 -21.24 -5.88
CA MET A 292 -7.56 -21.76 -4.77
C MET A 292 -7.58 -23.28 -4.67
N GLN A 293 -8.75 -23.91 -4.77
CA GLN A 293 -8.85 -25.36 -4.67
C GLN A 293 -8.07 -26.05 -5.80
N GLU A 294 -8.28 -25.60 -7.04
CA GLU A 294 -7.62 -26.18 -8.21
C GLU A 294 -6.10 -25.98 -8.15
N ASN A 295 -5.67 -24.78 -7.79
CA ASN A 295 -4.25 -24.45 -7.69
C ASN A 295 -3.55 -25.22 -6.57
N VAL A 296 -4.22 -25.44 -5.43
CA VAL A 296 -3.70 -26.29 -4.35
C VAL A 296 -3.57 -27.73 -4.79
N GLU A 297 -4.54 -28.29 -5.52
CA GLU A 297 -4.48 -29.65 -6.04
C GLU A 297 -3.30 -29.83 -7.01
N ILE A 298 -3.11 -28.89 -7.95
CA ILE A 298 -2.00 -28.91 -8.91
C ILE A 298 -0.64 -28.77 -8.22
N ALA A 299 -0.49 -27.79 -7.32
CA ALA A 299 0.76 -27.60 -6.57
C ALA A 299 1.08 -28.81 -5.69
N SER A 300 0.07 -29.40 -5.04
CA SER A 300 0.25 -30.57 -4.19
C SER A 300 0.65 -31.81 -4.99
N HIS A 301 0.12 -32.00 -6.20
CA HIS A 301 0.57 -33.07 -7.11
C HIS A 301 2.07 -32.95 -7.39
N LEU A 302 2.52 -31.77 -7.81
CA LEU A 302 3.92 -31.51 -8.14
C LEU A 302 4.83 -31.62 -6.90
N ALA A 303 4.40 -31.11 -5.75
CA ALA A 303 5.14 -31.23 -4.50
C ALA A 303 5.27 -32.69 -4.06
N ASN A 304 4.17 -33.44 -4.04
CA ASN A 304 4.15 -34.83 -3.57
C ASN A 304 4.99 -35.75 -4.47
N LYS A 305 4.93 -35.56 -5.79
CA LYS A 305 5.58 -36.46 -6.75
C LYS A 305 7.04 -36.08 -7.05
N HIS A 306 7.32 -34.78 -7.15
CA HIS A 306 8.64 -34.25 -7.56
C HIS A 306 9.39 -33.50 -6.47
N LYS A 307 8.85 -33.48 -5.24
CA LYS A 307 9.42 -32.76 -4.08
C LYS A 307 9.55 -31.25 -4.31
N HIS A 308 8.72 -30.68 -5.18
CA HIS A 308 8.75 -29.26 -5.46
C HIS A 308 8.39 -28.41 -4.23
N GLU A 309 9.02 -27.25 -4.12
CA GLU A 309 8.66 -26.18 -3.20
C GLU A 309 7.92 -25.08 -3.94
N ILE A 310 6.62 -24.93 -3.67
CA ILE A 310 5.72 -24.05 -4.43
C ILE A 310 4.99 -23.10 -3.49
N ASP A 311 5.01 -21.81 -3.84
CA ASP A 311 4.20 -20.78 -3.19
C ASP A 311 3.10 -20.32 -4.15
N LEU A 312 1.83 -20.49 -3.76
CA LEU A 312 0.67 -19.93 -4.47
C LEU A 312 0.53 -18.45 -4.12
N LEU A 313 0.69 -17.58 -5.11
CA LEU A 313 0.93 -16.16 -4.92
C LEU A 313 -0.34 -15.34 -4.66
N ALA A 314 -0.22 -14.20 -3.99
CA ALA A 314 -1.30 -13.23 -3.90
C ALA A 314 -1.83 -12.86 -5.28
N LYS A 315 -3.14 -12.64 -5.40
CA LYS A 315 -3.72 -12.10 -6.63
C LYS A 315 -3.32 -10.63 -6.77
N SER A 316 -2.64 -10.29 -7.86
CA SER A 316 -2.35 -8.90 -8.19
C SER A 316 -3.54 -8.29 -8.93
N ASP A 317 -3.98 -7.12 -8.48
CA ASP A 317 -5.05 -6.36 -9.13
C ASP A 317 -4.52 -5.35 -10.16
N GLU A 318 -3.20 -5.15 -10.27
CA GLU A 318 -2.58 -4.19 -11.19
C GLU A 318 -2.16 -4.82 -12.51
N ASN A 319 -1.67 -6.05 -12.47
CA ASN A 319 -1.29 -6.84 -13.64
C ASN A 319 -1.74 -8.27 -13.41
N LYS A 320 -2.16 -8.96 -14.48
CA LYS A 320 -2.27 -10.42 -14.46
C LYS A 320 -0.92 -10.99 -14.01
N ASN A 321 -0.91 -11.79 -12.95
CA ASN A 321 0.28 -12.36 -12.37
C ASN A 321 0.11 -13.87 -12.22
N ALA A 322 1.21 -14.59 -12.40
CA ALA A 322 1.26 -16.04 -12.25
C ALA A 322 0.59 -16.52 -10.96
N ASP A 323 -0.10 -17.65 -11.07
CA ASP A 323 -0.72 -18.35 -9.93
C ASP A 323 0.30 -18.76 -8.86
N ALA A 324 1.51 -19.15 -9.27
CA ALA A 324 2.50 -19.74 -8.39
C ALA A 324 3.94 -19.28 -8.68
N TYR A 325 4.79 -19.36 -7.67
CA TYR A 325 6.25 -19.40 -7.81
C TYR A 325 6.77 -20.75 -7.34
N ASN A 326 7.47 -21.45 -8.24
CA ASN A 326 8.11 -22.72 -7.94
C ASN A 326 9.58 -22.46 -7.63
N HIS A 327 9.95 -22.60 -6.36
CA HIS A 327 11.31 -22.36 -5.88
C HIS A 327 12.29 -23.41 -6.38
N THR A 328 11.84 -24.66 -6.57
CA THR A 328 12.68 -25.75 -7.09
C THR A 328 13.09 -25.51 -8.53
N LEU A 329 12.16 -25.02 -9.36
CA LEU A 329 12.42 -24.69 -10.77
C LEU A 329 12.85 -23.22 -10.97
N GLN A 330 12.83 -22.41 -9.92
CA GLN A 330 13.10 -20.98 -9.92
C GLN A 330 12.27 -20.18 -10.94
N CYS A 331 11.03 -20.59 -11.18
CA CYS A 331 10.17 -19.99 -12.19
C CYS A 331 8.78 -19.61 -11.65
N LYS A 332 8.16 -18.62 -12.29
CA LYS A 332 6.75 -18.31 -12.10
C LYS A 332 5.92 -19.24 -12.98
N GLN A 333 4.88 -19.84 -12.43
CA GLN A 333 4.03 -20.78 -13.13
C GLN A 333 2.58 -20.32 -13.13
N GLU A 334 1.95 -20.39 -14.31
CA GLU A 334 0.52 -20.17 -14.46
C GLU A 334 -0.20 -21.53 -14.56
N PHE A 335 -1.23 -21.73 -13.75
CA PHE A 335 -1.96 -23.00 -13.69
C PHE A 335 -3.26 -22.91 -14.48
N LYS A 336 -3.56 -23.96 -15.25
CA LYS A 336 -4.81 -24.05 -16.02
C LYS A 336 -5.36 -25.46 -15.96
N ARG A 337 -6.54 -25.59 -15.35
CA ARG A 337 -7.33 -26.82 -15.41
C ARG A 337 -8.19 -26.85 -16.68
N ASN A 338 -8.13 -27.97 -17.39
CA ASN A 338 -8.93 -28.22 -18.58
C ASN A 338 -9.98 -29.29 -18.30
N VAL A 339 -11.26 -28.91 -18.36
CA VAL A 339 -12.39 -29.84 -18.20
C VAL A 339 -13.09 -30.14 -19.54
N ALA A 340 -13.04 -29.22 -20.50
CA ALA A 340 -13.64 -29.40 -21.82
C ALA A 340 -12.70 -30.16 -22.76
N GLY A 341 -13.16 -31.26 -23.37
CA GLY A 341 -12.39 -32.12 -24.28
C GLY A 341 -12.11 -31.57 -25.67
N THR A 342 -11.90 -30.24 -25.82
CA THR A 342 -11.77 -29.60 -27.14
C THR A 342 -10.40 -28.95 -27.34
N ALA A 343 -9.85 -29.04 -28.56
CA ALA A 343 -8.60 -28.36 -28.92
C ALA A 343 -8.66 -26.84 -28.69
N ASN A 344 -9.84 -26.22 -28.89
CA ASN A 344 -10.04 -24.80 -28.65
C ASN A 344 -9.90 -24.40 -27.18
N SER A 345 -10.31 -25.27 -26.25
CA SER A 345 -10.19 -25.01 -24.82
C SER A 345 -8.71 -25.01 -24.37
N ILE A 346 -7.89 -25.93 -24.89
CA ILE A 346 -6.44 -25.97 -24.67
C ILE A 346 -5.77 -24.74 -25.26
N ASP A 347 -6.10 -24.42 -26.51
CA ASP A 347 -5.61 -23.23 -27.19
C ASP A 347 -5.90 -21.95 -26.39
N THR A 348 -7.12 -21.85 -25.85
CA THR A 348 -7.57 -20.73 -25.04
C THR A 348 -6.83 -20.66 -23.70
N ALA A 349 -6.65 -21.79 -23.03
CA ALA A 349 -5.92 -21.88 -21.76
C ALA A 349 -4.50 -21.34 -21.90
N ILE A 350 -3.76 -21.80 -22.92
CA ILE A 350 -2.37 -21.36 -23.15
C ILE A 350 -2.34 -19.90 -23.64
N ARG A 351 -3.28 -19.50 -24.50
CA ARG A 351 -3.36 -18.12 -25.01
C ARG A 351 -3.49 -17.10 -23.89
N TYR A 352 -4.30 -17.39 -22.86
CA TYR A 352 -4.45 -16.50 -21.72
C TYR A 352 -3.39 -16.72 -20.65
N GLY A 353 -2.91 -17.95 -20.48
CA GLY A 353 -1.91 -18.25 -19.47
C GLY A 353 -0.55 -17.63 -19.75
N LYS A 354 -0.15 -17.56 -21.03
CA LYS A 354 1.12 -16.94 -21.45
C LYS A 354 1.25 -15.47 -21.06
N ASP A 355 0.13 -14.77 -20.83
CA ASP A 355 0.16 -13.36 -20.45
C ASP A 355 0.52 -13.18 -18.96
N GLN A 356 0.51 -14.27 -18.17
CA GLN A 356 0.77 -14.26 -16.73
C GLN A 356 2.13 -14.88 -16.37
N ALA A 357 2.54 -15.93 -17.09
CA ALA A 357 3.81 -16.62 -16.90
C ALA A 357 4.35 -17.22 -18.21
N ASP A 358 5.68 -17.36 -18.29
CA ASP A 358 6.35 -18.04 -19.39
C ASP A 358 6.28 -19.58 -19.26
N ASP A 359 6.09 -20.07 -18.03
CA ASP A 359 5.96 -21.49 -17.70
C ASP A 359 4.49 -21.78 -17.32
N ILE A 360 3.87 -22.74 -18.00
CA ILE A 360 2.44 -23.05 -17.84
C ILE A 360 2.28 -24.49 -17.33
N VAL A 361 1.37 -24.71 -16.38
CA VAL A 361 0.97 -26.06 -15.94
C VAL A 361 -0.46 -26.31 -16.40
N LEU A 362 -0.65 -27.35 -17.21
CA LEU A 362 -1.95 -27.80 -17.72
C LEU A 362 -2.39 -29.07 -16.98
N ASP A 363 -3.44 -28.96 -16.16
CA ASP A 363 -4.13 -30.09 -15.52
C ASP A 363 -5.29 -30.55 -16.40
N ILE A 364 -5.09 -31.64 -17.14
CA ILE A 364 -6.05 -32.19 -18.10
C ILE A 364 -7.01 -33.14 -17.38
N ARG A 365 -8.27 -32.71 -17.24
CA ARG A 365 -9.39 -33.47 -16.66
C ARG A 365 -10.44 -33.87 -17.71
N SER A 366 -10.15 -33.63 -18.98
CA SER A 366 -11.02 -33.97 -20.10
C SER A 366 -10.62 -35.27 -20.79
N ASP A 367 -11.51 -35.78 -21.62
CA ASP A 367 -11.34 -36.93 -22.51
C ASP A 367 -10.69 -36.55 -23.86
N ILE A 368 -10.06 -35.38 -23.96
CA ILE A 368 -9.43 -34.93 -25.21
C ILE A 368 -8.44 -35.99 -25.74
N PRO A 369 -8.53 -36.36 -27.04
CA PRO A 369 -7.58 -37.28 -27.64
C PRO A 369 -6.15 -36.73 -27.64
N GLU A 370 -5.16 -37.59 -27.40
CA GLU A 370 -3.73 -37.25 -27.34
C GLU A 370 -3.25 -36.46 -28.57
N GLY A 371 -3.63 -36.90 -29.77
CA GLY A 371 -3.28 -36.22 -31.01
C GLY A 371 -3.91 -34.84 -31.11
N ALA A 372 -5.13 -34.65 -30.61
CA ALA A 372 -5.79 -33.34 -30.60
C ALA A 372 -5.12 -32.39 -29.57
N LEU A 373 -4.77 -32.92 -28.40
CA LEU A 373 -4.04 -32.18 -27.36
C LEU A 373 -2.66 -31.73 -27.85
N SER A 374 -1.86 -32.67 -28.37
CA SER A 374 -0.51 -32.41 -28.89
C SER A 374 -0.54 -31.34 -29.98
N ASN A 375 -1.47 -31.47 -30.93
CA ASN A 375 -1.65 -30.51 -32.01
C ASN A 375 -2.09 -29.12 -31.50
N ALA A 376 -3.00 -29.05 -30.53
CA ALA A 376 -3.46 -27.78 -29.95
C ALA A 376 -2.31 -27.04 -29.24
N ILE A 377 -1.55 -27.76 -28.43
CA ILE A 377 -0.39 -27.23 -27.70
C ILE A 377 0.66 -26.72 -28.70
N LYS A 378 1.11 -27.57 -29.64
CA LYS A 378 2.13 -27.21 -30.64
C LYS A 378 1.72 -25.98 -31.45
N LYS A 379 0.48 -25.94 -31.94
CA LYS A 379 -0.05 -24.78 -32.70
C LYS A 379 -0.05 -23.49 -31.89
N ARG A 380 -0.36 -23.54 -30.58
CA ARG A 380 -0.41 -22.35 -29.74
C ARG A 380 0.98 -21.90 -29.29
N VAL A 381 1.87 -22.82 -28.90
CA VAL A 381 3.26 -22.51 -28.54
C VAL A 381 4.02 -21.92 -29.72
N LYS A 382 3.80 -22.42 -30.94
CA LYS A 382 4.36 -21.82 -32.17
C LYS A 382 4.00 -20.34 -32.34
N ARG A 383 2.81 -19.94 -31.89
CA ARG A 383 2.30 -18.54 -31.96
C ARG A 383 2.62 -17.70 -30.71
N SER A 384 3.20 -18.30 -29.67
CA SER A 384 3.38 -17.67 -28.36
C SER A 384 4.87 -17.70 -28.01
N SER A 385 5.64 -16.71 -28.49
CA SER A 385 7.11 -16.70 -28.40
C SER A 385 7.65 -16.70 -26.97
N ASN A 386 6.87 -16.21 -26.01
CA ASN A 386 7.29 -16.10 -24.62
C ASN A 386 7.08 -17.39 -23.79
N VAL A 387 6.32 -18.37 -24.30
CA VAL A 387 6.13 -19.65 -23.60
C VAL A 387 7.43 -20.45 -23.66
N LYS A 388 8.03 -20.70 -22.49
CA LYS A 388 9.29 -21.43 -22.27
C LYS A 388 9.07 -22.92 -22.05
N SER A 389 8.09 -23.28 -21.23
CA SER A 389 7.77 -24.68 -20.93
C SER A 389 6.29 -24.87 -20.63
N ILE A 390 5.82 -26.10 -20.84
CA ILE A 390 4.48 -26.53 -20.45
C ILE A 390 4.61 -27.85 -19.67
N TRP A 391 4.19 -27.83 -18.41
CA TRP A 391 3.98 -29.05 -17.62
C TRP A 391 2.58 -29.58 -17.90
N ILE A 392 2.45 -30.86 -18.22
CA ILE A 392 1.16 -31.50 -18.50
C ILE A 392 0.91 -32.54 -17.41
N ILE A 393 -0.29 -32.52 -16.83
CA ILE A 393 -0.75 -33.46 -15.79
C ILE A 393 -2.05 -34.09 -16.28
N LYS A 394 -2.20 -35.42 -16.17
CA LYS A 394 -3.45 -36.15 -16.37
C LYS A 394 -3.49 -37.40 -15.50
N GLY A 395 -4.26 -37.35 -14.41
CA GLY A 395 -4.25 -38.41 -13.41
C GLY A 395 -2.86 -38.56 -12.80
N GLU A 396 -2.30 -39.78 -12.83
CA GLU A 396 -0.94 -40.04 -12.37
C GLU A 396 0.13 -39.66 -13.39
N PHE A 397 -0.21 -39.51 -14.67
CA PHE A 397 0.75 -39.06 -15.68
C PHE A 397 1.08 -37.58 -15.46
N ASP A 398 2.36 -37.24 -15.47
CA ASP A 398 2.78 -35.86 -15.68
C ASP A 398 4.18 -35.76 -16.25
N ARG A 399 4.39 -34.71 -17.06
CA ARG A 399 5.68 -34.44 -17.71
C ARG A 399 5.85 -32.96 -18.03
N LEU A 400 7.05 -32.45 -17.82
CA LEU A 400 7.49 -31.15 -18.31
C LEU A 400 7.97 -31.25 -19.75
N TYR A 401 7.47 -30.37 -20.62
CA TYR A 401 7.98 -30.21 -21.97
C TYR A 401 8.51 -28.79 -22.15
N THR A 402 9.75 -28.67 -22.62
CA THR A 402 10.33 -27.42 -23.07
C THR A 402 9.72 -26.97 -24.39
N ARG A 403 9.84 -25.67 -24.69
CA ARG A 403 9.43 -25.11 -25.98
C ARG A 403 10.04 -25.88 -27.17
N GLU A 404 11.32 -26.23 -27.07
CA GLU A 404 12.05 -26.91 -28.13
C GLU A 404 11.44 -28.30 -28.40
N GLU A 405 11.19 -29.07 -27.33
CA GLU A 405 10.52 -30.37 -27.43
C GLU A 405 9.13 -30.24 -28.05
N ILE A 406 8.34 -29.22 -27.65
CA ILE A 406 6.98 -28.99 -28.17
C ILE A 406 6.99 -28.65 -29.67
N LEU A 407 8.00 -27.93 -30.13
CA LEU A 407 8.10 -27.49 -31.53
C LEU A 407 8.76 -28.54 -32.43
N SER A 408 9.44 -29.55 -31.87
CA SER A 408 10.02 -30.66 -32.62
C SER A 408 8.98 -31.40 -33.49
N GLU A 409 9.41 -31.97 -34.61
CA GLU A 409 8.52 -32.72 -35.52
C GLU A 409 7.86 -33.91 -34.82
N ASP A 410 8.58 -34.56 -33.92
CA ASP A 410 8.17 -35.75 -33.19
C ASP A 410 7.33 -35.48 -31.94
N PHE A 411 7.01 -34.21 -31.63
CA PHE A 411 6.22 -33.88 -30.45
C PHE A 411 4.85 -34.59 -30.44
N LYS A 412 4.74 -35.57 -29.54
CA LYS A 412 3.52 -36.32 -29.26
C LYS A 412 3.43 -36.55 -27.75
N ILE A 413 2.24 -36.33 -27.21
CA ILE A 413 1.91 -36.74 -25.86
C ILE A 413 1.31 -38.14 -25.96
N GLN A 414 1.84 -39.06 -25.18
CA GLN A 414 1.31 -40.40 -25.00
C GLN A 414 1.09 -40.56 -23.50
N TRP A 415 -0.12 -40.91 -23.10
CA TRP A 415 -0.38 -41.29 -21.72
C TRP A 415 0.29 -42.66 -21.52
N ASP A 416 1.16 -42.75 -20.52
CA ASP A 416 1.83 -44.01 -20.17
C ASP A 416 0.83 -45.13 -19.77
#